data_AF-A0A933VPQ8-F1
#
_entry.id   AF-A0A933VPQ8-F1
#
_cell.length_a   1.000
_cell.length_b   1.000
_cell.length_c   1.000
_cell.angle_alpha   90.00
_cell.angle_beta   90.00
_cell.angle_gamma   90.00
#
_symmetry.space_group_name_H-M   'P 1'
#
loop_
_entity.id
_entity.type
_entity.pdbx_description
1 polymer ?
#
loop_
_entity_poly.entity_id
_entity_poly.type
_entity_poly.pdbx_seq_one_letter_code
_entity_poly.pdbx_strand_id
1 'polypeptide(L)'
;MNQRLSDLYAHVSVHATAQREHEAAIELLLLVMVADGHITDEEVDEVRRISEDSGFETDTFSFDQYKGQAVSTVRAAVAAGEIDTLLDDIDERITNTVLRQALFSAARDVAGADHDIDAAEETILAQVAARFG
;
A
#
# COMPACT_ATOMS: atom_id res chain seq x y z
N MET A 1 5.57 -24.88 -30.33
CA MET A 1 5.42 -24.42 -28.94
C MET A 1 4.58 -23.15 -28.98
N ASN A 2 3.46 -23.09 -28.24
CA ASN A 2 2.37 -22.15 -28.49
C ASN A 2 2.75 -20.72 -28.02
N GLN A 3 3.24 -19.89 -28.94
CA GLN A 3 3.59 -18.48 -28.68
C GLN A 3 2.42 -17.70 -28.06
N ARG A 4 1.18 -18.01 -28.48
CA ARG A 4 -0.04 -17.48 -27.86
C ARG A 4 -0.20 -17.81 -26.39
N LEU A 5 0.21 -18.99 -25.93
CA LEU A 5 0.11 -19.34 -24.50
C LEU A 5 1.18 -18.61 -23.71
N SER A 6 2.40 -18.50 -24.23
CA SER A 6 3.47 -17.73 -23.58
C SER A 6 3.14 -16.23 -23.51
N ASP A 7 2.57 -15.65 -24.56
CA ASP A 7 2.16 -14.24 -24.55
C ASP A 7 0.98 -13.98 -23.59
N LEU A 8 0.02 -14.92 -23.51
CA LEU A 8 -1.07 -14.84 -22.55
C LEU A 8 -0.58 -14.99 -21.11
N TYR A 9 0.32 -15.95 -20.85
CA TYR A 9 0.94 -16.14 -19.54
C TYR A 9 1.80 -14.93 -19.15
N ALA A 10 2.58 -14.36 -20.07
CA ALA A 10 3.39 -13.18 -19.81
C ALA A 10 2.51 -11.97 -19.46
N HIS A 11 1.42 -11.73 -20.20
CA HIS A 11 0.47 -10.66 -19.87
C HIS A 11 -0.22 -10.89 -18.52
N VAL A 12 -0.71 -12.10 -18.25
CA VAL A 12 -1.36 -12.44 -16.98
C VAL A 12 -0.38 -12.32 -15.82
N SER A 13 0.88 -12.75 -15.98
CA SER A 13 1.91 -12.60 -14.95
C SER A 13 2.25 -11.14 -14.67
N VAL A 14 2.35 -10.30 -15.69
CA VAL A 14 2.60 -8.86 -15.51
C VAL A 14 1.44 -8.17 -14.79
N HIS A 15 0.19 -8.46 -15.15
CA HIS A 15 -0.97 -7.92 -14.46
C HIS A 15 -1.10 -8.46 -13.03
N ALA A 16 -0.81 -9.73 -12.79
CA ALA A 16 -0.84 -10.32 -11.44
C ALA A 16 0.26 -9.73 -10.53
N THR A 17 1.43 -9.44 -11.08
CA THR A 17 2.49 -8.73 -10.35
C THR A 17 2.08 -7.30 -10.06
N ALA A 18 1.58 -6.55 -11.05
CA ALA A 18 1.12 -5.18 -10.85
C ALA A 18 -0.03 -5.09 -9.82
N GLN A 19 -0.99 -6.02 -9.88
CA GLN A 19 -2.07 -6.09 -8.90
C GLN A 19 -1.54 -6.34 -7.49
N ARG A 20 -0.63 -7.31 -7.30
CA ARG A 20 -0.02 -7.57 -5.98
C ARG A 20 0.75 -6.38 -5.44
N GLU A 21 1.45 -5.67 -6.32
CA GLU A 21 2.16 -4.44 -5.97
C GLU A 21 1.19 -3.32 -5.54
N HIS A 22 0.06 -3.16 -6.23
CA HIS A 22 -0.98 -2.19 -5.84
C HIS A 22 -1.69 -2.58 -4.53
N GLU A 23 -1.97 -3.86 -4.32
CA GLU A 23 -2.51 -4.38 -3.07
C GLU A 23 -1.57 -4.06 -1.90
N ALA A 24 -0.28 -4.33 -2.06
CA ALA A 24 0.76 -4.02 -1.08
C ALA A 24 0.87 -2.50 -0.83
N ALA A 25 0.78 -1.70 -1.89
CA ALA A 25 0.79 -0.24 -1.81
C ALA A 25 -0.35 0.28 -0.92
N ILE A 26 -1.57 -0.20 -1.12
CA ILE A 26 -2.73 0.21 -0.32
C ILE A 26 -2.62 -0.26 1.13
N GLU A 27 -2.15 -1.48 1.36
CA GLU A 27 -1.92 -1.97 2.74
C GLU A 27 -0.87 -1.12 3.47
N LEU A 28 0.17 -0.64 2.79
CA LEU A 28 1.16 0.27 3.36
C LEU A 28 0.53 1.61 3.75
N LEU A 29 -0.21 2.24 2.83
CA LEU A 29 -0.83 3.55 3.08
C LEU A 29 -1.84 3.48 4.23
N LEU A 30 -2.63 2.40 4.30
CA LEU A 30 -3.56 2.17 5.40
C LEU A 30 -2.87 1.81 6.71
N LEU A 31 -1.70 1.15 6.67
CA LEU A 31 -0.94 0.86 7.89
C LEU A 31 -0.47 2.14 8.58
N VAL A 32 -0.05 3.14 7.82
CA VAL A 32 0.32 4.45 8.35
C VAL A 32 -0.86 5.08 9.09
N MET A 33 -2.06 5.03 8.52
CA MET A 33 -3.30 5.56 9.12
C MET A 33 -3.85 4.76 10.31
N VAL A 34 -3.39 3.53 10.53
CA VAL A 34 -3.88 2.70 11.66
C VAL A 34 -2.90 2.74 12.84
N ALA A 35 -1.75 3.40 12.67
CA ALA A 35 -0.70 3.50 13.68
C ALA A 35 -1.19 4.16 14.98
N ASP A 36 -1.99 5.22 14.86
CA ASP A 36 -2.55 6.02 15.94
C ASP A 36 -3.91 5.46 16.45
N GLY A 37 -4.48 4.49 15.72
CA GLY A 37 -5.76 3.86 15.99
C GLY A 37 -6.99 4.60 15.47
N HIS A 38 -6.83 5.70 14.72
CA HIS A 38 -7.93 6.47 14.15
C HIS A 38 -7.77 6.63 12.64
N ILE A 39 -8.73 6.08 11.89
CA ILE A 39 -8.85 6.38 10.47
C ILE A 39 -9.87 7.50 10.32
N THR A 40 -9.43 8.68 9.88
CA THR A 40 -10.30 9.81 9.54
C THR A 40 -10.78 9.71 8.09
N ASP A 41 -11.91 10.38 7.79
CA ASP A 41 -12.40 10.46 6.41
C ASP A 41 -11.42 11.24 5.50
N GLU A 42 -10.67 12.21 6.05
CA GLU A 42 -9.71 13.04 5.31
C GLU A 42 -8.50 12.22 4.81
N GLU A 43 -7.96 11.34 5.64
CA GLU A 43 -6.87 10.45 5.24
C GLU A 43 -7.34 9.38 4.23
N VAL A 44 -8.58 8.87 4.38
CA VAL A 44 -9.14 7.92 3.40
C VAL A 44 -9.32 8.59 2.04
N ASP A 45 -9.75 9.85 2.02
CA ASP A 45 -9.86 10.65 0.80
C ASP A 45 -8.47 10.99 0.20
N GLU A 46 -7.44 11.18 1.03
CA GLU A 46 -6.05 11.30 0.58
C GLU A 46 -5.56 10.02 -0.10
N VAL A 47 -5.73 8.85 0.54
CA VAL A 47 -5.34 7.55 -0.06
C VAL A 47 -6.09 7.29 -1.36
N ARG A 48 -7.38 7.63 -1.42
CA ARG A 48 -8.16 7.55 -2.66
C ARG A 48 -7.54 8.42 -3.76
N ARG A 49 -7.24 9.69 -3.46
CA ARG A 49 -6.67 10.62 -4.42
C ARG A 49 -5.31 10.13 -4.93
N ILE A 50 -4.45 9.67 -4.03
CA ILE A 50 -3.15 9.09 -4.38
C ILE A 50 -3.34 7.85 -5.28
N SER A 51 -4.33 7.02 -5.00
CA SER A 51 -4.62 5.81 -5.80
C SER A 51 -5.06 6.17 -7.22
N GLU A 52 -5.87 7.21 -7.38
CA GLU A 52 -6.30 7.75 -8.66
C GLU A 52 -5.13 8.39 -9.43
N ASP A 53 -4.35 9.25 -8.76
CA ASP A 53 -3.23 9.99 -9.36
C ASP A 53 -2.04 9.09 -9.72
N SER A 54 -1.78 8.05 -8.93
CA SER A 54 -0.69 7.10 -9.15
C SER A 54 -1.03 6.02 -10.20
N GLY A 55 -2.28 6.00 -10.68
CA GLY A 55 -2.76 5.02 -11.66
C GLY A 55 -2.91 3.61 -11.10
N PHE A 56 -3.21 3.48 -9.80
CA PHE A 56 -3.46 2.17 -9.18
C PHE A 56 -4.80 1.59 -9.63
N GLU A 57 -5.79 2.46 -9.88
CA GLU A 57 -7.07 2.08 -10.46
C GLU A 57 -6.84 1.48 -11.87
N THR A 58 -7.22 0.21 -12.02
CA THR A 58 -7.13 -0.52 -13.28
C THR A 58 -8.44 -1.26 -13.54
N ASP A 59 -8.61 -1.85 -14.72
CA ASP A 59 -9.77 -2.69 -15.02
C ASP A 59 -9.92 -3.88 -14.05
N THR A 60 -8.85 -4.26 -13.34
CA THR A 60 -8.79 -5.41 -12.43
C THR A 60 -8.61 -5.03 -10.95
N PHE A 61 -8.35 -3.77 -10.64
CA PHE A 61 -8.08 -3.30 -9.28
C PHE A 61 -8.81 -1.98 -9.01
N SER A 62 -9.47 -1.91 -7.86
CA SER A 62 -10.06 -0.67 -7.37
C SER A 62 -9.90 -0.56 -5.86
N PHE A 63 -9.43 0.60 -5.40
CA PHE A 63 -9.23 0.92 -4.01
C PHE A 63 -10.52 0.70 -3.20
N ASP A 64 -11.67 1.15 -3.69
CA ASP A 64 -12.94 1.00 -2.98
C ASP A 64 -13.35 -0.44 -2.73
N GLN A 65 -13.00 -1.33 -3.66
CA GLN A 65 -13.30 -2.76 -3.54
C GLN A 65 -12.30 -3.45 -2.61
N TYR A 66 -11.04 -3.03 -2.62
CA TYR A 66 -9.97 -3.67 -1.87
C TYR A 66 -9.79 -3.12 -0.44
N LYS A 67 -10.14 -1.87 -0.17
CA LYS A 67 -9.91 -1.20 1.12
C LYS A 67 -10.45 -1.98 2.31
N GLY A 68 -11.59 -2.65 2.18
CA GLY A 68 -12.17 -3.44 3.26
C GLY A 68 -11.28 -4.63 3.68
N GLN A 69 -10.65 -5.28 2.70
CA GLN A 69 -9.69 -6.35 2.95
C GLN A 69 -8.39 -5.79 3.52
N ALA A 70 -7.86 -4.73 2.93
CA ALA A 70 -6.61 -4.12 3.38
C ALA A 70 -6.71 -3.61 4.84
N VAL A 71 -7.81 -2.93 5.20
CA VAL A 71 -8.07 -2.51 6.59
C VAL A 71 -8.13 -3.72 7.53
N SER A 72 -8.73 -4.83 7.09
CA SER A 72 -8.77 -6.05 7.89
C SER A 72 -7.38 -6.64 8.11
N THR A 73 -6.53 -6.69 7.06
CA THR A 73 -5.14 -7.16 7.15
C THR A 73 -4.34 -6.31 8.12
N VAL A 74 -4.37 -4.99 7.93
CA VAL A 74 -3.64 -4.01 8.74
C VAL A 74 -4.06 -4.09 10.20
N ARG A 75 -5.37 -4.08 10.48
CA ARG A 75 -5.87 -4.18 11.86
C ARG A 75 -5.49 -5.49 12.53
N ALA A 76 -5.46 -6.60 11.79
CA ALA A 76 -5.01 -7.88 12.31
C ALA A 76 -3.52 -7.84 12.71
N ALA A 77 -2.66 -7.27 11.86
CA ALA A 77 -1.24 -7.12 12.16
C ALA A 77 -0.99 -6.23 13.38
N VAL A 78 -1.70 -5.09 13.47
CA VAL A 78 -1.60 -4.17 14.62
C VAL A 78 -2.07 -4.86 15.91
N ALA A 79 -3.23 -5.54 15.88
CA ALA A 79 -3.75 -6.26 17.03
C ALA A 79 -2.85 -7.42 17.49
N ALA A 80 -2.12 -8.06 16.57
CA ALA A 80 -1.17 -9.12 16.85
C ALA A 80 0.23 -8.62 17.25
N GLY A 81 0.52 -7.33 17.07
CA GLY A 81 1.87 -6.78 17.22
C GLY A 81 2.84 -7.24 16.13
N GLU A 82 2.33 -7.56 14.94
CA GLU A 82 3.07 -8.11 13.79
C GLU A 82 3.28 -7.09 12.66
N ILE A 83 3.35 -5.80 13.01
CA ILE A 83 3.53 -4.69 12.06
C ILE A 83 4.82 -4.89 11.24
N ASP A 84 5.93 -5.29 11.88
CA ASP A 84 7.19 -5.54 11.18
C ASP A 84 7.06 -6.67 10.14
N THR A 85 6.36 -7.75 10.48
CA THR A 85 6.10 -8.86 9.55
C THR A 85 5.27 -8.41 8.36
N LEU A 86 4.25 -7.58 8.60
CA LEU A 86 3.43 -7.02 7.51
C LEU A 86 4.27 -6.09 6.61
N LEU A 87 5.11 -5.25 7.19
CA LEU A 87 6.01 -4.37 6.43
C LEU A 87 7.01 -5.16 5.59
N ASP A 88 7.56 -6.26 6.11
CA ASP A 88 8.46 -7.14 5.37
C ASP A 88 7.72 -7.86 4.21
N ASP A 89 6.47 -8.31 4.42
CA ASP A 89 5.64 -8.90 3.35
C ASP A 89 5.30 -7.89 2.24
N ILE A 90 4.94 -6.65 2.62
CA ILE A 90 4.72 -5.56 1.66
C ILE A 90 6.01 -5.28 0.88
N ASP A 91 7.14 -5.22 1.58
CA ASP A 91 8.46 -4.97 0.98
C ASP A 91 8.80 -6.02 -0.09
N GLU A 92 8.58 -7.30 0.22
CA GLU A 92 8.82 -8.42 -0.69
C GLU A 92 7.88 -8.39 -1.92
N ARG A 93 6.64 -7.93 -1.75
CA ARG A 93 5.67 -7.83 -2.86
C ARG A 93 5.97 -6.67 -3.81
N ILE A 94 6.59 -5.59 -3.32
CA ILE A 94 6.87 -4.39 -4.12
C ILE A 94 8.25 -4.48 -4.74
N THR A 95 8.28 -5.06 -5.95
CA THR A 95 9.50 -5.27 -6.72
C THR A 95 9.87 -4.06 -7.59
N ASN A 96 8.89 -3.22 -7.93
CA ASN A 96 9.08 -2.03 -8.73
C ASN A 96 9.69 -0.87 -7.93
N THR A 97 10.91 -0.47 -8.29
CA THR A 97 11.67 0.59 -7.62
C THR A 97 11.04 1.97 -7.75
N VAL A 98 10.32 2.26 -8.85
CA VAL A 98 9.62 3.54 -9.04
C VAL A 98 8.42 3.62 -8.12
N LEU A 99 7.66 2.53 -8.04
CA LEU A 99 6.50 2.43 -7.14
C LEU A 99 6.94 2.56 -5.67
N ARG A 100 8.05 1.92 -5.30
CA ARG A 100 8.68 2.02 -3.97
C ARG A 100 8.97 3.47 -3.56
N GLN A 101 9.59 4.26 -4.43
CA GLN A 101 9.88 5.68 -4.15
C GLN A 101 8.60 6.53 -4.06
N ALA A 102 7.64 6.27 -4.96
CA ALA A 102 6.36 6.97 -4.93
C ALA A 102 5.58 6.67 -3.64
N LEU A 103 5.58 5.42 -3.18
CA LEU A 103 4.94 4.99 -1.94
C LEU A 103 5.52 5.65 -0.71
N PHE A 104 6.84 5.84 -0.65
CA PHE A 104 7.43 6.54 0.48
C PHE A 104 6.96 8.00 0.57
N SER A 105 6.87 8.70 -0.58
CA SER A 105 6.29 10.04 -0.61
C SER A 105 4.81 10.03 -0.21
N ALA A 106 4.03 9.12 -0.79
CA ALA A 106 2.61 8.98 -0.51
C ALA A 106 2.32 8.67 0.96
N ALA A 107 3.08 7.77 1.58
CA ALA A 107 2.95 7.44 3.01
C ALA A 107 3.17 8.67 3.89
N ARG A 108 4.13 9.53 3.54
CA ARG A 108 4.37 10.79 4.24
C ARG A 108 3.24 11.80 4.03
N ASP A 109 2.69 11.88 2.82
CA ASP A 109 1.59 12.79 2.50
C ASP A 109 0.30 12.38 3.24
N VAL A 110 0.03 11.07 3.35
CA VAL A 110 -1.11 10.53 4.12
C VAL A 110 -0.98 10.82 5.61
N ALA A 111 0.16 10.52 6.24
CA ALA A 111 0.38 10.82 7.65
C ALA A 111 0.26 12.33 7.97
N GLY A 112 0.54 13.20 6.99
CA GLY A 112 0.43 14.65 7.17
C GLY A 112 -0.94 15.24 6.80
N ALA A 113 -1.90 14.41 6.37
CA ALA A 113 -3.14 14.88 5.75
C ALA A 113 -4.01 15.68 6.72
N ASP A 114 -4.08 15.25 7.99
CA ASP A 114 -4.84 15.91 9.06
C ASP A 114 -4.03 17.02 9.79
N HIS A 115 -2.77 17.22 9.37
CA HIS A 115 -1.80 18.17 9.91
C HIS A 115 -1.35 17.90 11.35
N ASP A 116 -1.50 16.68 11.87
CA ASP A 116 -1.07 16.29 13.21
C ASP A 116 -0.36 14.93 13.21
N ILE A 117 0.94 14.93 12.86
CA ILE A 117 1.74 13.69 12.92
C ILE A 117 2.08 13.37 14.39
N ASP A 118 1.59 12.24 14.88
CA ASP A 118 1.87 11.78 16.24
C ASP A 118 3.13 10.91 16.34
N ALA A 119 3.52 10.54 17.58
CA ALA A 119 4.72 9.75 17.82
C ALA A 119 4.63 8.29 17.30
N ALA A 120 3.41 7.74 17.18
CA ALA A 120 3.17 6.41 16.64
C ALA A 120 3.35 6.43 15.11
N GLU A 121 2.80 7.44 14.44
CA GLU A 121 2.97 7.66 13.01
C GLU A 121 4.43 7.96 12.65
N GLU A 122 5.13 8.81 13.42
CA GLU A 122 6.58 9.03 13.22
C GLU A 122 7.37 7.72 13.31
N THR A 123 6.98 6.83 14.22
CA THR A 123 7.64 5.53 14.39
C THR A 123 7.38 4.63 13.17
N ILE A 124 6.15 4.56 12.68
CA ILE A 124 5.83 3.78 11.47
C ILE A 124 6.53 4.40 10.26
N LEU A 125 6.48 5.71 10.07
CA LEU A 125 7.17 6.39 8.98
C LEU A 125 8.69 6.14 8.99
N ALA A 126 9.32 6.07 10.17
CA ALA A 126 10.72 5.69 10.28
C ALA A 126 10.97 4.24 9.84
N GLN A 127 10.07 3.31 10.19
CA GLN A 127 10.15 1.91 9.74
C GLN A 127 9.92 1.75 8.23
N VAL A 128 9.01 2.55 7.66
CA VAL A 128 8.77 2.62 6.22
C VAL A 128 9.99 3.22 5.52
N ALA A 129 10.57 4.31 6.03
CA ALA A 129 11.78 4.91 5.48
C ALA A 129 12.96 3.92 5.44
N ALA A 130 13.10 3.07 6.46
CA ALA A 130 14.16 2.06 6.51
C ALA A 130 14.05 0.97 5.43
N ARG A 131 12.84 0.70 4.94
CA ARG A 131 12.55 -0.34 3.93
C ARG A 131 12.40 0.23 2.51
N PHE A 132 11.77 1.39 2.38
CA PHE A 132 11.37 1.97 1.08
C PHE A 132 12.21 3.21 0.68
N GLY A 133 13.05 3.74 1.57
CA GLY A 133 13.90 4.91 1.34
C GLY A 133 15.24 4.65 0.65
#